data_AF-A0A223FQV4-F1
#
_entry.id   AF-A0A223FQV4-F1
#
_cell.length_a   1.000
_cell.length_b   1.000
_cell.length_c   1.000
_cell.angle_alpha   90.00
_cell.angle_beta   90.00
_cell.angle_gamma   90.00
#
_symmetry.space_group_name_H-M   'P 1'
#
loop_
_entity.id
_entity.type
_entity.pdbx_description
1 polymer ?
#
loop_
_entity_poly.entity_id
_entity_poly.type
_entity_poly.pdbx_seq_one_letter_code
_entity_poly.pdbx_strand_id
1 'polypeptide(L)'
;IYTGDLQKRLGITAGMCILIENKPEKKGDRYEAIFSFYFGDYGHISVQGPYLTYEDSCLTVTGGTGIFEGAYGEVKLHQIVFPFKIFYSFYLKGIGDLPSE
;
A
#
# COMPACT_ATOMS: atom_id res chain seq x y z
N ILE A 1 -4.55 4.55 -8.00
CA ILE A 1 -4.57 5.15 -6.65
C ILE A 1 -4.98 6.61 -6.73
N TYR A 2 -5.77 7.06 -5.75
CA TYR A 2 -6.33 8.41 -5.64
C TYR A 2 -5.92 9.00 -4.28
N THR A 3 -5.99 10.32 -4.14
CA THR A 3 -5.83 11.02 -2.85
C THR A 3 -6.89 10.56 -1.84
N GLY A 4 -6.63 10.80 -0.55
CA GLY A 4 -7.51 10.38 0.55
C GLY A 4 -8.91 11.04 0.51
N ASP A 5 -9.02 12.22 -0.11
CA ASP A 5 -10.27 12.94 -0.36
C ASP A 5 -10.99 12.52 -1.66
N LEU A 6 -10.39 11.57 -2.41
CA LEU A 6 -10.84 11.04 -3.69
C LEU A 6 -10.97 12.07 -4.82
N GLN A 7 -10.42 13.27 -4.67
CA GLN A 7 -10.55 14.33 -5.68
C GLN A 7 -9.51 14.23 -6.79
N LYS A 8 -8.33 13.66 -6.52
CA LYS A 8 -7.20 13.63 -7.45
C LYS A 8 -6.72 12.20 -7.74
N ARG A 9 -6.52 11.88 -9.01
CA ARG A 9 -5.85 10.65 -9.46
C ARG A 9 -4.34 10.83 -9.30
N LEU A 10 -3.70 9.95 -8.54
CA LEU A 10 -2.25 10.01 -8.29
C LEU A 10 -1.44 9.07 -9.21
N GLY A 11 -1.96 7.87 -9.48
CA GLY A 11 -1.24 6.90 -10.31
C GLY A 11 -1.71 5.47 -10.14
N ILE A 12 -0.81 4.50 -10.00
CA ILE A 12 -1.11 3.05 -9.95
C ILE A 12 -0.39 2.34 -8.81
N THR A 13 -0.86 1.16 -8.45
CA THR A 13 -0.05 0.14 -7.78
C THR A 13 0.43 -0.87 -8.83
N ALA A 14 1.65 -1.39 -8.70
CA ALA A 14 2.13 -2.49 -9.52
C ALA A 14 3.06 -3.40 -8.72
N GLY A 15 2.90 -4.71 -8.89
CA GLY A 15 3.69 -5.71 -8.19
C GLY A 15 3.05 -7.09 -8.22
N MET A 16 3.38 -7.91 -7.23
CA MET A 16 3.03 -9.32 -7.18
C MET A 16 2.48 -9.71 -5.81
N CYS A 17 1.51 -10.62 -5.80
CA CYS A 17 1.02 -11.30 -4.61
C CYS A 17 1.25 -12.81 -4.77
N ILE A 18 1.89 -13.43 -3.79
CA ILE A 18 2.14 -14.86 -3.74
C ILE A 18 1.15 -15.47 -2.75
N LEU A 19 0.29 -16.39 -3.23
CA LEU A 19 -0.66 -17.08 -2.36
C LEU A 19 0.12 -17.97 -1.38
N ILE A 20 -0.13 -17.79 -0.08
CA ILE A 20 0.51 -18.56 0.99
C ILE A 20 -0.43 -19.65 1.50
N GLU A 21 -1.67 -19.28 1.81
CA GLU A 21 -2.67 -20.20 2.36
C GLU A 21 -4.09 -19.70 2.04
N ASN A 22 -4.99 -20.65 1.75
CA ASN A 22 -6.42 -20.42 1.81
C ASN A 22 -6.91 -20.71 3.24
N LYS A 23 -7.79 -19.86 3.78
CA LYS A 23 -8.43 -20.00 5.10
C LYS A 23 -9.94 -20.15 4.95
N PRO A 24 -10.45 -21.38 4.82
CA PRO A 24 -11.88 -21.63 4.65
C PRO A 24 -12.74 -21.03 5.77
N GLU A 25 -12.26 -21.08 7.02
CA GLU A 25 -12.94 -20.57 8.21
C GLU A 25 -13.09 -19.05 8.20
N LYS A 26 -12.17 -18.34 7.55
CA LYS A 26 -12.23 -16.89 7.34
C LYS A 26 -12.82 -16.49 5.98
N LYS A 27 -13.16 -17.48 5.14
CA LYS A 27 -13.62 -17.29 3.75
C LYS A 27 -12.70 -16.39 2.93
N GLY A 28 -11.39 -16.61 3.03
CA GLY A 28 -10.42 -15.79 2.33
C GLY A 28 -9.02 -16.37 2.29
N ASP A 29 -8.09 -15.58 1.78
CA ASP A 29 -6.74 -16.01 1.45
C ASP A 29 -5.72 -15.10 2.15
N ARG A 30 -4.56 -15.67 2.45
CA ARG A 30 -3.36 -14.91 2.84
C ARG A 30 -2.38 -14.93 1.68
N TYR A 31 -1.93 -13.74 1.33
CA TYR A 31 -0.86 -13.51 0.38
C TYR A 31 0.35 -12.87 1.06
N GLU A 32 1.53 -13.14 0.53
CA GLU A 32 2.70 -12.28 0.70
C GLU A 32 2.76 -11.35 -0.51
N ALA A 33 2.74 -10.04 -0.25
CA ALA A 33 2.67 -9.02 -1.29
C ALA A 33 3.96 -8.20 -1.35
N ILE A 34 4.45 -7.98 -2.58
CA ILE A 34 5.59 -7.10 -2.87
C ILE A 34 5.16 -6.21 -4.04
N PHE A 35 5.00 -4.91 -3.79
CA PHE A 35 4.51 -3.99 -4.80
C PHE A 35 4.89 -2.54 -4.48
N SER A 36 4.70 -1.67 -5.47
CA SER A 36 5.00 -0.24 -5.35
C SER A 36 3.77 0.61 -5.70
N PHE A 37 3.69 1.76 -5.06
CA PHE A 37 2.73 2.84 -5.33
C PHE A 37 3.43 3.92 -6.13
N TYR A 38 2.96 4.18 -7.35
CA TYR A 38 3.52 5.19 -8.25
C TYR A 38 2.66 6.45 -8.20
N PHE A 39 3.27 7.59 -7.87
CA PHE A 39 2.63 8.88 -7.68
C PHE A 39 3.00 9.89 -8.78
N GLY A 40 3.28 9.41 -10.00
CA GLY A 40 3.75 10.28 -11.10
C GLY A 40 5.10 10.93 -10.76
N ASP A 41 5.22 12.23 -10.99
CA ASP A 41 6.48 12.96 -10.85
C ASP A 41 6.98 13.09 -9.41
N TYR A 42 6.12 12.84 -8.40
CA TYR A 42 6.56 12.82 -7.00
C TYR A 42 7.50 11.63 -6.70
N GLY A 43 7.42 10.55 -7.48
CA GLY A 43 8.16 9.31 -7.26
C GLY A 43 7.27 8.14 -6.85
N HIS A 44 7.85 7.16 -6.16
CA HIS A 44 7.14 5.96 -5.74
C HIS A 44 7.51 5.52 -4.33
N ILE A 45 6.65 4.72 -3.70
CA ILE A 45 6.89 4.03 -2.43
C ILE A 45 6.79 2.54 -2.67
N SER A 46 7.75 1.77 -2.19
CA SER A 46 7.74 0.30 -2.26
C SER A 46 7.38 -0.30 -0.91
N VAL A 47 6.60 -1.38 -0.94
CA VAL A 47 6.12 -2.07 0.26
C VAL A 47 6.26 -3.58 0.13
N GLN A 48 6.40 -4.24 1.28
CA GLN A 48 6.41 -5.68 1.39
C GLN A 48 5.69 -6.13 2.66
N GLY A 49 4.87 -7.19 2.56
CA GLY A 49 4.29 -7.82 3.73
C GLY A 49 2.94 -8.52 3.46
N PRO A 50 2.18 -8.83 4.53
CA PRO A 50 0.97 -9.63 4.42
C PRO A 50 -0.17 -8.84 3.77
N TYR A 51 -0.83 -9.46 2.80
CA TYR A 51 -2.15 -9.05 2.30
C TYR A 51 -3.18 -10.14 2.65
N LEU A 52 -4.12 -9.79 3.53
CA LEU A 52 -5.15 -10.69 4.03
C LEU A 52 -6.49 -10.26 3.42
N THR A 53 -7.19 -11.15 2.73
CA THR A 53 -8.45 -10.77 2.06
C THR A 53 -9.64 -10.63 3.03
N TYR A 54 -9.43 -10.93 4.31
CA TYR A 54 -10.47 -11.08 5.33
C TYR A 54 -10.31 -10.14 6.54
N GLU A 55 -9.17 -9.45 6.69
CA GLU A 55 -8.92 -8.50 7.77
C GLU A 55 -7.86 -7.46 7.39
N ASP A 56 -7.79 -6.37 8.15
CA ASP A 56 -6.75 -5.35 7.99
C ASP A 56 -5.35 -5.93 8.23
N SER A 57 -4.35 -5.40 7.54
CA SER A 57 -2.94 -5.77 7.74
C SER A 57 -2.02 -4.55 7.72
N CYS A 58 -0.79 -4.72 8.22
CA CYS A 58 0.29 -3.75 8.07
C CYS A 58 1.38 -4.34 7.18
N LEU A 59 1.84 -3.54 6.21
CA LEU A 59 2.98 -3.87 5.36
C LEU A 59 4.14 -2.93 5.69
N THR A 60 5.36 -3.40 5.49
CA THR A 60 6.57 -2.61 5.68
C THR A 60 6.78 -1.69 4.49
N VAL A 61 7.07 -0.42 4.74
CA VAL A 61 7.60 0.50 3.71
C VAL A 61 9.09 0.24 3.57
N THR A 62 9.50 -0.29 2.41
CA THR A 62 10.87 -0.75 2.16
C THR A 62 11.76 0.34 1.53
N GLY A 63 11.17 1.45 1.10
CA GLY A 63 11.88 2.56 0.48
C GLY A 63 10.98 3.39 -0.43
N GLY A 64 11.57 4.41 -1.05
CA GLY A 64 10.92 5.22 -2.07
C GLY A 64 11.92 6.01 -2.91
N THR A 65 11.40 6.76 -3.88
CA THR A 65 12.17 7.66 -4.77
C THR A 65 11.52 9.04 -4.84
N GLY A 66 12.24 10.03 -5.38
CA GLY A 66 11.73 11.38 -5.51
C GLY A 66 11.51 12.02 -4.15
N ILE A 67 10.34 12.59 -3.88
CA ILE A 67 10.02 13.16 -2.56
C ILE A 67 9.96 12.10 -1.46
N PHE A 68 9.90 10.81 -1.84
CA PHE A 68 9.88 9.66 -0.94
C PHE A 68 11.26 9.00 -0.78
N GLU A 69 12.34 9.61 -1.29
CA GLU A 69 13.70 9.09 -1.10
C GLU A 69 14.06 9.02 0.39
N GLY A 70 14.52 7.84 0.84
CA GLY A 70 14.81 7.58 2.25
C GLY A 70 13.59 7.24 3.13
N ALA A 71 12.39 7.14 2.54
CA ALA A 71 11.18 6.77 3.28
C ALA A 71 11.27 5.37 3.89
N TYR A 72 10.89 5.24 5.15
CA TYR A 72 10.70 3.96 5.85
C TYR A 72 9.48 4.06 6.78
N GLY A 73 9.04 2.92 7.33
CA GLY A 73 7.90 2.84 8.24
C GLY A 73 6.95 1.72 7.85
N GLU A 74 5.65 1.95 8.05
CA GLU A 74 4.61 0.95 7.79
C GLU A 74 3.43 1.60 7.05
N VAL A 75 2.70 0.78 6.31
CA VAL A 75 1.41 1.15 5.72
C VAL A 75 0.32 0.23 6.23
N LYS A 76 -0.75 0.80 6.76
CA LYS A 76 -1.95 0.04 7.09
C LYS A 76 -2.79 -0.15 5.83
N LEU A 77 -3.13 -1.39 5.52
CA LEU A 77 -4.06 -1.80 4.47
C LEU A 77 -5.42 -2.07 5.11
N HIS A 78 -6.46 -1.36 4.66
CA HIS A 78 -7.84 -1.57 5.05
C HIS A 78 -8.69 -1.97 3.83
N GLN A 79 -9.30 -3.15 3.88
CA GLN A 79 -10.14 -3.66 2.81
C GLN A 79 -11.56 -3.07 2.93
N ILE A 80 -11.93 -2.16 2.03
CA ILE A 80 -13.30 -1.59 2.01
C ILE A 80 -14.26 -2.56 1.31
N VAL A 81 -13.92 -2.98 0.09
CA VAL A 81 -14.70 -3.94 -0.71
C VAL A 81 -13.75 -4.86 -1.43
N PHE A 82 -13.73 -6.14 -1.08
CA PHE A 82 -12.87 -7.14 -1.73
C PHE A 82 -13.37 -7.52 -3.13
N PRO A 83 -12.50 -7.63 -4.17
CA PRO A 83 -11.09 -7.19 -4.24
C PRO A 83 -10.91 -5.75 -4.77
N PHE A 84 -12.00 -4.99 -4.95
CA PHE A 84 -12.02 -3.79 -5.80
C PHE A 84 -11.60 -2.47 -5.12
N LYS A 85 -11.81 -2.33 -3.81
CA LYS A 85 -11.58 -1.07 -3.07
C LYS A 85 -10.80 -1.33 -1.80
N ILE A 86 -9.63 -0.70 -1.72
CA ILE A 86 -8.69 -0.77 -0.59
C ILE A 86 -8.31 0.67 -0.22
N PHE A 87 -8.16 0.93 1.07
CA PHE A 87 -7.67 2.19 1.61
C PHE A 87 -6.34 1.97 2.33
N TYR A 88 -5.38 2.86 2.10
CA TYR A 88 -4.03 2.75 2.66
C TYR A 88 -3.71 3.99 3.50
N SER A 89 -3.22 3.78 4.71
CA SER A 89 -2.68 4.84 5.57
C SER A 89 -1.19 4.61 5.77
N PHE A 90 -0.37 5.47 5.17
CA PHE A 90 1.08 5.41 5.31
C PHE A 90 1.54 6.18 6.54
N TYR A 91 2.41 5.56 7.34
CA TYR A 91 3.08 6.18 8.49
C TYR A 91 4.55 6.35 8.13
N LEU A 92 4.82 7.33 7.27
CA LEU A 92 6.14 7.58 6.70
C LEU A 92 7.06 8.29 7.69
N LYS A 93 8.33 7.86 7.69
CA LYS A 93 9.44 8.45 8.43
C LYS A 93 10.61 8.66 7.48
N GLY A 94 11.54 9.53 7.86
CA GLY A 94 12.79 9.75 7.11
C GLY A 94 12.68 10.71 5.91
N ILE A 95 11.52 11.33 5.71
CA ILE A 95 11.26 12.32 4.64
C ILE A 95 10.80 13.65 5.24
N GLY A 96 10.87 14.71 4.43
CA GLY A 96 10.33 16.02 4.79
C GLY A 96 8.80 16.08 4.71
N ASP A 97 8.26 17.28 4.89
CA ASP A 97 6.82 17.52 4.77
C ASP A 97 6.31 17.15 3.36
N LEU A 98 5.15 16.51 3.31
CA LEU A 98 4.47 16.19 2.07
C LEU A 98 3.85 17.45 1.45
N PRO A 99 3.70 17.51 0.11
CA PRO A 99 2.98 18.58 -0.54
C PRO A 99 1.52 18.62 -0.05
N SER A 100 0.91 19.80 -0.06
CA SER A 100 -0.44 20.01 0.50
C SER A 100 -1.59 19.46 -0.34
N GLU A 101 -1.30 19.00 -1.55
CA GLU A 101 -2.27 18.56 -2.57
C GLU A 101 -2.52 17.04 -2.59
#